data_AF-A0A7Y5CYB9-F1
#
_entry.id   AF-A0A7Y5CYB9-F1
#
_cell.length_a   1.000
_cell.length_b   1.000
_cell.length_c   1.000
_cell.angle_alpha   90.00
_cell.angle_beta   90.00
_cell.angle_gamma   90.00
#
_symmetry.space_group_name_H-M   'P 1'
#
loop_
_entity.id
_entity.type
_entity.pdbx_description
1 polymer ?
#
loop_
_entity_poly.entity_id
_entity_poly.type
_entity_poly.pdbx_seq_one_letter_code
_entity_poly.pdbx_strand_id
1 'polypeptide(L)'
;MNLREWYWERLLYLAAALGIAILAIVSNAPSARSASPAEAPELLWFAKCELQAERYIVCSVADQRVNEYLSKNAALHAGTAFGQFVAEYFSAKGCTVGSINDGLRVNGVFFSWDTKALAGALCDGKPLRVTFQPDRMMIADLVLFYLADRPSGDSKN
;
A
#
# COMPACT_ATOMS: atom_id res chain seq x y z
N MET A 1 -3.74 -64.41 11.17
CA MET A 1 -3.60 -63.18 11.96
C MET A 1 -3.74 -61.99 11.02
N ASN A 2 -4.85 -61.26 11.12
CA ASN A 2 -5.25 -60.22 10.17
C ASN A 2 -4.72 -58.85 10.62
N LEU A 3 -3.96 -58.17 9.75
CA LEU A 3 -3.37 -56.84 9.97
C LEU A 3 -4.39 -55.70 10.19
N ARG A 4 -5.69 -55.98 10.05
CA ARG A 4 -6.76 -54.98 10.08
C ARG A 4 -7.28 -54.67 11.49
N GLU A 5 -7.03 -55.55 12.46
CA GLU A 5 -7.50 -55.36 13.84
C GLU A 5 -6.53 -54.52 14.70
N TRP A 6 -5.27 -54.37 14.26
CA TRP A 6 -4.24 -53.65 15.02
C TRP A 6 -4.38 -52.11 14.97
N TYR A 7 -5.10 -51.58 13.99
CA TYR A 7 -5.19 -50.14 13.77
C TYR A 7 -6.31 -49.45 14.54
N TRP A 8 -7.34 -50.18 14.98
CA TRP A 8 -8.52 -49.57 15.60
C TRP A 8 -8.33 -49.24 17.08
N GLU A 9 -7.54 -50.03 17.82
CA GLU A 9 -7.31 -49.77 19.26
C GLU A 9 -6.37 -48.57 19.51
N ARG A 10 -5.51 -48.22 18.54
CA ARG A 10 -4.61 -47.05 18.68
C ARG A 10 -5.27 -45.71 18.34
N LEU A 11 -6.40 -45.71 17.64
CA LEU A 11 -7.10 -44.47 17.26
C LEU A 11 -7.92 -43.86 18.42
N LEU A 12 -8.22 -44.63 19.47
CA LEU A 12 -8.99 -44.16 20.62
C LEU A 12 -8.14 -43.45 21.71
N TYR A 13 -6.82 -43.62 21.72
CA TYR A 13 -5.95 -43.04 22.77
C TYR A 13 -5.37 -41.65 22.47
N LEU A 14 -5.53 -41.13 21.24
CA LEU A 14 -5.02 -39.79 20.88
C LEU A 14 -6.06 -38.66 21.08
N ALA A 15 -7.32 -38.99 21.39
CA ALA A 15 -8.39 -37.99 21.57
C ALA A 15 -8.56 -37.50 23.03
N ALA A 16 -7.73 -37.94 23.98
CA ALA A 16 -7.87 -37.67 25.40
C ALA A 16 -6.74 -36.79 26.01
N ALA A 17 -6.16 -35.87 25.22
CA ALA A 17 -5.28 -34.80 25.70
C ALA A 17 -5.89 -33.41 25.47
N LEU A 18 -7.22 -33.35 25.47
CA LEU A 18 -8.03 -32.14 25.27
C LEU A 18 -8.76 -31.84 26.58
N GLY A 19 -8.03 -31.31 27.56
CA GLY A 19 -8.63 -30.94 28.84
C GLY A 19 -7.60 -30.45 29.83
N ILE A 20 -7.85 -29.26 30.39
CA ILE A 20 -7.11 -28.58 31.46
C ILE A 20 -5.95 -27.67 30.98
N ALA A 21 -6.32 -26.58 30.31
CA ALA A 21 -5.56 -25.33 30.36
C ALA A 21 -6.51 -24.14 30.09
N ILE A 22 -7.62 -24.08 30.81
CA ILE A 22 -8.51 -22.92 30.84
C ILE A 22 -8.55 -22.46 32.31
N LEU A 23 -8.46 -21.14 32.52
CA LEU A 23 -8.44 -20.41 33.80
C LEU A 23 -7.06 -20.07 34.40
N ALA A 24 -6.29 -19.24 33.69
CA ALA A 24 -5.45 -18.21 34.32
C ALA A 24 -4.97 -17.18 33.28
N ILE A 25 -5.88 -16.46 32.63
CA ILE A 25 -5.53 -15.18 32.01
C ILE A 25 -6.44 -14.14 32.64
N VAL A 26 -6.00 -13.66 33.80
CA VAL A 26 -6.56 -12.49 34.45
C VAL A 26 -6.23 -11.30 33.55
N SER A 27 -7.25 -10.87 32.82
CA SER A 27 -7.56 -9.50 32.40
C SER A 27 -6.52 -8.42 32.69
N ASN A 28 -5.43 -8.39 31.92
CA ASN A 28 -4.75 -7.15 31.56
C ASN A 28 -5.20 -6.80 30.14
N ALA A 29 -6.46 -6.40 30.00
CA ALA A 29 -6.88 -5.68 28.81
C ALA A 29 -6.19 -4.30 28.89
N PRO A 30 -5.25 -3.96 27.99
CA PRO A 30 -4.84 -2.57 27.88
C PRO A 30 -6.11 -1.76 27.67
N SER A 31 -6.28 -0.69 28.44
CA SER A 31 -7.34 0.30 28.20
C SER A 31 -7.41 0.53 26.70
N ALA A 32 -8.51 0.10 26.09
CA ALA A 32 -8.86 0.52 24.76
C ALA A 32 -9.03 2.04 24.86
N ARG A 33 -7.94 2.77 24.65
CA ARG A 33 -8.00 4.12 24.12
C ARG A 33 -9.00 3.99 22.99
N SER A 34 -10.15 4.63 23.12
CA SER A 34 -11.00 4.93 21.98
C SER A 34 -10.08 5.56 20.94
N ALA A 35 -9.63 4.73 19.99
CA ALA A 35 -9.13 5.23 18.75
C ALA A 35 -10.33 5.98 18.18
N SER A 36 -10.20 7.30 18.12
CA SER A 36 -10.97 8.10 17.17
C SER A 36 -11.05 7.32 15.86
N PRO A 37 -12.20 7.29 15.15
CA PRO A 37 -12.27 6.66 13.84
C PRO A 37 -11.05 7.13 13.06
N ALA A 38 -10.15 6.20 12.73
CA ALA A 38 -8.98 6.54 11.95
C ALA A 38 -9.53 7.16 10.67
N GLU A 39 -9.34 8.46 10.54
CA GLU A 39 -9.64 9.22 9.33
C GLU A 39 -9.06 8.40 8.18
N ALA A 40 -9.93 8.02 7.23
CA ALA A 40 -9.53 7.09 6.18
C ALA A 40 -8.23 7.63 5.57
N PRO A 41 -7.20 6.78 5.38
CA PRO A 41 -5.90 7.25 4.92
C PRO A 41 -6.08 8.04 3.63
N GLU A 42 -5.87 9.37 3.69
CA GLU A 42 -6.09 10.24 2.53
C GLU A 42 -5.16 9.83 1.39
N LEU A 43 -5.78 9.33 0.31
CA LEU A 43 -5.08 8.81 -0.86
C LEU A 43 -4.22 9.88 -1.50
N LEU A 44 -3.02 9.50 -1.93
CA LEU A 44 -2.20 10.35 -2.76
C LEU A 44 -2.83 10.43 -4.15
N TRP A 45 -2.90 11.61 -4.75
CA TRP A 45 -3.51 11.75 -6.07
C TRP A 45 -2.68 12.59 -7.03
N PHE A 46 -2.88 12.31 -8.31
CA PHE A 46 -2.35 13.05 -9.45
C PHE A 46 -3.46 13.22 -10.48
N ALA A 47 -3.40 14.29 -11.26
CA ALA A 47 -4.41 14.61 -12.27
C ALA A 47 -3.78 15.06 -13.57
N LYS A 48 -4.61 15.10 -14.62
CA LYS A 48 -4.20 15.30 -16.02
C LYS A 48 -3.11 14.30 -16.39
N CYS A 49 -3.40 13.04 -16.12
CA CYS A 49 -2.49 11.93 -16.34
C CYS A 49 -2.71 11.26 -17.69
N GLU A 50 -1.64 10.76 -18.29
CA GLU A 50 -1.68 9.93 -19.48
C GLU A 50 -0.74 8.73 -19.35
N LEU A 51 -1.11 7.62 -19.98
CA LEU A 51 -0.24 6.45 -20.09
C LEU A 51 0.59 6.57 -21.38
N GLN A 52 1.88 6.84 -21.23
CA GLN A 52 2.82 6.90 -22.35
C GLN A 52 3.56 5.58 -22.54
N ALA A 53 3.70 5.16 -23.80
CA ALA A 53 4.47 3.98 -24.20
C ALA A 53 4.11 2.71 -23.41
N GLU A 54 2.83 2.59 -23.01
CA GLU A 54 2.30 1.47 -22.22
C GLU A 54 3.07 1.19 -20.91
N ARG A 55 3.79 2.20 -20.39
CA ARG A 55 4.74 2.00 -19.29
C ARG A 55 4.76 3.14 -18.29
N TYR A 56 4.68 4.39 -18.76
CA TYR A 56 4.86 5.55 -17.90
C TYR A 56 3.53 6.23 -17.67
N ILE A 57 3.14 6.40 -16.40
CA ILE A 57 2.04 7.29 -16.04
C ILE A 57 2.63 8.66 -15.84
N VAL A 58 2.25 9.61 -16.69
CA VAL A 58 2.77 10.99 -16.67
C VAL A 58 1.64 11.93 -16.32
N CYS A 59 1.81 12.75 -15.28
CA CYS A 59 0.80 13.68 -14.80
C CYS A 59 1.36 15.10 -14.71
N SER A 60 0.54 16.11 -14.96
CA SER A 60 0.95 17.53 -14.85
C SER A 60 0.44 18.21 -13.57
N VAL A 61 -0.42 17.53 -12.80
CA VAL A 61 -0.93 18.00 -11.52
C VAL A 61 -0.70 16.92 -10.47
N ALA A 62 -0.21 17.33 -9.31
CA ALA A 62 0.01 16.47 -8.16
C ALA A 62 -0.72 17.01 -6.94
N ASP A 63 -0.96 16.11 -5.99
CA ASP A 63 -1.37 16.42 -4.63
C ASP A 63 -0.53 17.57 -4.02
N GLN A 64 -1.19 18.46 -3.27
CA GLN A 64 -0.55 19.59 -2.61
C GLN A 64 0.61 19.13 -1.72
N ARG A 65 0.48 17.98 -1.04
CA ARG A 65 1.52 17.41 -0.17
C ARG A 65 2.82 17.13 -0.94
N VAL A 66 2.73 16.70 -2.20
CA VAL A 66 3.90 16.51 -3.07
C VAL A 66 4.58 17.85 -3.33
N ASN A 67 3.82 18.85 -3.74
CA ASN A 67 4.35 20.17 -4.09
C ASN A 67 4.99 20.85 -2.87
N GLU A 68 4.35 20.76 -1.70
CA GLU A 68 4.89 21.26 -0.44
C GLU A 68 6.19 20.54 -0.05
N TYR A 69 6.23 19.22 -0.18
CA TYR A 69 7.44 18.45 0.11
C TYR A 69 8.58 18.86 -0.82
N LEU A 70 8.33 18.97 -2.12
CA LEU A 70 9.33 19.39 -3.11
C LEU A 70 9.84 20.80 -2.84
N SER A 71 8.96 21.73 -2.46
CA SER A 71 9.35 23.09 -2.09
C SER A 71 10.24 23.13 -0.85
N LYS A 72 9.89 22.37 0.20
CA LYS A 72 10.70 22.25 1.43
C LYS A 72 12.07 21.59 1.18
N ASN A 73 12.16 20.74 0.17
CA ASN A 73 13.37 19.99 -0.19
C ASN A 73 14.02 20.49 -1.49
N ALA A 74 13.86 21.78 -1.83
CA ALA A 74 14.35 22.37 -3.08
C ALA A 74 15.88 22.32 -3.27
N ALA A 75 16.64 22.01 -2.21
CA ALA A 75 18.08 21.78 -2.30
C ALA A 75 18.45 20.45 -2.97
N LEU A 76 17.51 19.50 -3.06
CA LEU A 76 17.70 18.21 -3.73
C LEU A 76 17.26 18.29 -5.20
N HIS A 77 17.81 17.41 -6.04
CA HIS A 77 17.26 17.21 -7.38
C HIS A 77 15.79 16.78 -7.28
N ALA A 78 14.90 17.39 -8.07
CA ALA A 78 13.45 17.23 -7.93
C ALA A 78 12.99 15.76 -8.02
N GLY A 79 13.59 14.98 -8.92
CA GLY A 79 13.32 13.54 -9.01
C GLY A 79 13.71 12.76 -7.75
N THR A 80 14.79 13.16 -7.07
CA THR A 80 15.25 12.54 -5.82
C THR A 80 14.32 12.88 -4.67
N ALA A 81 13.96 14.15 -4.51
CA ALA A 81 13.01 14.58 -3.49
C ALA A 81 11.63 13.93 -3.69
N PHE A 82 11.18 13.82 -4.94
CA PHE A 82 9.93 13.14 -5.26
C PHE A 82 9.98 11.65 -4.91
N GLY A 83 11.07 10.96 -5.26
CA GLY A 83 11.29 9.57 -4.88
C GLY A 83 11.24 9.36 -3.36
N GLN A 84 11.91 10.24 -2.60
CA GLN A 84 11.87 10.20 -1.14
C GLN A 84 10.46 10.36 -0.58
N PHE A 85 9.71 11.37 -1.05
CA PHE A 85 8.32 11.58 -0.63
C PHE A 85 7.46 10.34 -0.89
N VAL A 86 7.54 9.76 -2.09
CA VAL A 86 6.77 8.56 -2.43
C VAL A 86 7.20 7.38 -1.55
N ALA A 87 8.51 7.20 -1.35
CA ALA A 87 9.03 6.13 -0.50
C ALA A 87 8.50 6.25 0.94
N GLU A 88 8.52 7.45 1.52
CA GLU A 88 7.98 7.75 2.84
C GLU A 88 6.47 7.51 2.90
N TYR A 89 5.73 7.96 1.89
CA TYR A 89 4.29 7.77 1.79
C TYR A 89 3.91 6.29 1.80
N PHE A 90 4.53 5.47 0.94
CA PHE A 90 4.27 4.03 0.90
C PHE A 90 4.72 3.31 2.18
N SER A 91 5.88 3.69 2.75
CA SER A 91 6.36 3.12 4.01
C SER A 91 5.41 3.39 5.17
N ALA A 92 4.85 4.61 5.24
CA ALA A 92 3.84 4.98 6.24
C ALA A 92 2.52 4.19 6.09
N LYS A 93 2.27 3.60 4.92
CA LYS A 93 1.13 2.71 4.66
C LYS A 93 1.47 1.22 4.83
N GLY A 94 2.64 0.89 5.38
CA GLY A 94 3.06 -0.50 5.64
C GLY A 94 3.65 -1.21 4.43
N CYS A 95 4.02 -0.47 3.37
CA CYS A 95 4.60 -1.05 2.18
C CYS A 95 6.13 -1.07 2.25
N THR A 96 6.73 -2.15 1.73
CA THR A 96 8.16 -2.22 1.47
C THR A 96 8.46 -1.59 0.11
N VAL A 97 9.12 -0.44 0.14
CA VAL A 97 9.55 0.30 -1.03
C VAL A 97 10.94 -0.18 -1.46
N GLY A 98 10.97 -1.07 -2.46
CA GLY A 98 12.21 -1.51 -3.09
C GLY A 98 12.80 -0.44 -4.01
N SER A 99 13.11 -0.79 -5.26
CA SER A 99 13.67 0.13 -6.28
C SER A 99 12.65 1.11 -6.88
N ILE A 100 11.59 1.48 -6.14
CA ILE A 100 10.53 2.37 -6.66
C ILE A 100 11.11 3.72 -7.09
N ASN A 101 12.12 4.22 -6.39
CA ASN A 101 12.79 5.50 -6.66
C ASN A 101 13.42 5.56 -8.06
N ASP A 102 13.88 4.43 -8.59
CA ASP A 102 14.51 4.38 -9.91
C ASP A 102 13.51 4.64 -11.04
N GLY A 103 12.23 4.38 -10.77
CA GLY A 103 11.11 4.58 -11.69
C GLY A 103 10.41 5.92 -11.57
N LEU A 104 10.81 6.78 -10.63
CA LEU A 104 10.17 8.08 -10.39
C LEU A 104 11.00 9.20 -11.01
N ARG A 105 10.33 10.09 -11.74
CA ARG A 105 10.97 11.24 -12.39
C ARG A 105 10.09 12.48 -12.26
N VAL A 106 10.75 13.64 -12.14
CA VAL A 106 10.12 14.95 -12.27
C VAL A 106 10.83 15.70 -13.38
N ASN A 107 10.09 16.16 -14.38
CA ASN A 107 10.62 16.95 -15.50
C ASN A 107 9.79 18.22 -15.69
N GLY A 108 10.31 19.34 -15.18
CA GLY A 108 9.55 20.58 -15.10
C GLY A 108 8.31 20.41 -14.22
N VAL A 109 7.13 20.50 -14.84
CA VAL A 109 5.82 20.34 -14.15
C VAL A 109 5.29 18.91 -14.21
N PHE A 110 5.97 17.98 -14.90
CA PHE A 110 5.48 16.62 -15.09
C PHE A 110 6.06 15.64 -14.08
N PHE A 111 5.19 14.82 -13.51
CA PHE A 111 5.49 13.71 -12.62
C PHE A 111 5.33 12.41 -13.40
N SER A 112 6.39 11.61 -13.50
CA SER A 112 6.37 10.36 -14.24
C SER A 112 6.63 9.17 -13.32
N TRP A 113 5.80 8.14 -13.48
CA TRP A 113 5.85 6.89 -12.75
C TRP A 113 6.07 5.74 -13.74
N ASP A 114 7.20 5.06 -13.61
CA ASP A 114 7.46 3.82 -14.32
C ASP A 114 6.71 2.66 -13.66
N THR A 115 5.66 2.19 -14.33
CA THR A 115 4.83 1.09 -13.83
C THR A 115 5.59 -0.22 -13.67
N LYS A 116 6.72 -0.41 -14.35
CA LYS A 116 7.58 -1.60 -14.16
C LYS A 116 8.37 -1.53 -12.85
N ALA A 117 8.80 -0.34 -12.44
CA ALA A 117 9.53 -0.16 -11.18
C ALA A 117 8.63 -0.41 -9.96
N LEU A 118 7.32 -0.19 -10.10
CA LEU A 118 6.33 -0.51 -9.06
C LEU A 118 6.28 -1.99 -8.70
N ALA A 119 6.60 -2.89 -9.64
CA ALA A 119 6.60 -4.33 -9.38
C ALA A 119 7.63 -4.75 -8.30
N GLY A 120 8.64 -3.91 -8.04
CA GLY A 120 9.62 -4.12 -6.98
C GLY A 120 9.15 -3.71 -5.58
N ALA A 121 7.97 -3.11 -5.46
CA ALA A 121 7.39 -2.71 -4.18
C ALA A 121 6.25 -3.66 -3.75
N LEU A 122 6.16 -3.90 -2.44
CA LEU A 122 5.21 -4.82 -1.83
C LEU A 122 4.37 -4.09 -0.78
N CYS A 123 3.04 -4.28 -0.77
CA CYS A 123 2.16 -3.88 0.33
C CYS A 123 1.44 -5.13 0.83
N ASP A 124 1.43 -5.39 2.13
CA ASP A 124 0.86 -6.61 2.73
C ASP A 124 1.37 -7.91 2.06
N GLY A 125 2.66 -7.92 1.69
CA GLY A 125 3.30 -9.03 0.99
C GLY A 125 2.86 -9.22 -0.47
N LYS A 126 2.03 -8.33 -1.02
CA LYS A 126 1.56 -8.37 -2.42
C LYS A 126 2.28 -7.34 -3.28
N PRO A 127 2.73 -7.70 -4.49
CA PRO A 127 3.28 -6.74 -5.44
C PRO A 127 2.30 -5.63 -5.76
N LEU A 128 2.79 -4.40 -5.76
CA LEU A 128 2.03 -3.27 -6.27
C LEU A 128 1.73 -3.47 -7.75
N ARG A 129 0.48 -3.20 -8.12
CA ARG A 129 0.03 -3.25 -9.51
C ARG A 129 -0.82 -2.02 -9.81
N VAL A 130 -0.72 -1.57 -11.05
CA VAL A 130 -1.63 -0.55 -11.57
C VAL A 130 -2.92 -1.24 -12.00
N THR A 131 -4.04 -0.74 -11.50
CA THR A 131 -5.37 -1.08 -12.00
C THR A 131 -5.91 0.06 -12.84
N PHE A 132 -6.49 -0.27 -13.99
CA PHE A 132 -7.06 0.70 -14.93
C PHE A 132 -8.58 0.75 -14.76
N GLN A 133 -9.11 1.96 -14.69
CA GLN A 133 -10.54 2.27 -14.68
C GLN A 133 -10.83 3.29 -15.81
N PRO A 134 -12.10 3.49 -16.21
CA PRO A 134 -12.42 4.34 -17.37
C PRO A 134 -11.90 5.78 -17.28
N ASP A 135 -11.84 6.34 -16.08
CA ASP A 135 -11.50 7.75 -15.80
C ASP A 135 -10.19 7.93 -15.03
N ARG A 136 -9.58 6.83 -14.56
CA ARG A 136 -8.40 6.87 -13.69
C ARG A 136 -7.59 5.58 -13.68
N MET A 137 -6.37 5.69 -13.19
CA MET A 137 -5.52 4.56 -12.83
C MET A 137 -5.27 4.59 -11.32
N MET A 138 -4.92 3.44 -10.74
CA MET A 138 -4.72 3.34 -9.29
C MET A 138 -3.64 2.33 -8.92
N ILE A 139 -2.89 2.61 -7.84
CA ILE A 139 -1.93 1.70 -7.24
C ILE A 139 -2.42 1.30 -5.85
N ALA A 140 -2.81 0.04 -5.69
CA ALA A 140 -3.16 -0.63 -4.42
C ALA A 140 -4.05 0.20 -3.45
N ASP A 141 -5.01 0.96 -3.98
CA ASP A 141 -5.86 1.87 -3.19
C ASP A 141 -5.04 2.86 -2.34
N LEU A 142 -3.85 3.25 -2.80
CA LEU A 142 -2.95 4.20 -2.15
C LEU A 142 -2.70 5.45 -3.00
N VAL A 143 -2.63 5.28 -4.33
CA VAL A 143 -2.37 6.37 -5.26
C VAL A 143 -3.39 6.36 -6.38
N LEU A 144 -4.02 7.51 -6.65
CA LEU A 144 -4.96 7.74 -7.74
C LEU A 144 -4.34 8.61 -8.83
N PHE A 145 -4.59 8.26 -10.09
CA PHE A 145 -4.14 9.00 -11.27
C PHE A 145 -5.34 9.31 -12.15
N TYR A 146 -5.87 10.52 -12.08
CA TYR A 146 -6.99 10.95 -12.89
C TYR A 146 -6.54 11.29 -14.31
N LEU A 147 -7.24 10.75 -15.32
CA LEU A 147 -6.93 11.03 -16.73
C LEU A 147 -7.28 12.48 -17.12
N ALA A 148 -8.23 13.08 -16.41
CA ALA A 148 -8.64 14.48 -16.54
C ALA A 148 -8.32 15.26 -15.26
N ASP A 149 -9.00 16.38 -15.02
CA ASP A 149 -8.97 17.07 -13.74
C ASP A 149 -9.48 16.18 -12.60
N ARG A 150 -9.02 16.44 -11.36
CA ARG A 150 -9.57 15.78 -10.17
C ARG A 150 -11.05 16.16 -10.02
N PRO A 151 -11.98 15.20 -9.84
CA PRO A 151 -13.37 15.51 -9.54
C PRO A 151 -13.48 16.33 -8.25
N SER A 152 -14.23 17.43 -8.29
CA SER A 152 -14.42 18.33 -7.14
C SER A 152 -15.10 17.65 -5.93
N GLY A 153 -15.75 16.50 -6.15
CA GLY A 153 -16.41 15.71 -5.11
C GLY A 153 -15.50 14.76 -4.32
N ASP A 154 -14.28 14.50 -4.79
CA ASP A 154 -13.33 13.58 -4.13
C ASP A 154 -12.45 14.29 -3.09
N SER A 155 -12.70 15.58 -2.86
CA SER A 155 -12.04 16.40 -1.84
C SER A 155 -12.84 16.37 -0.54
N LYS A 156 -12.92 15.21 0.11
CA LYS A 156 -13.30 15.18 1.52
C LYS A 156 -12.05 14.92 2.36
N ASN A 157 -11.46 16.06 2.75
CA ASN A 157 -10.50 16.33 3.82
C ASN A 157 -9.25 15.47 3.92
#